data_AF-A0A533WSW3-F1
#
_entry.id   AF-A0A533WSW3-F1
#
_cell.length_a   1.000
_cell.length_b   1.000
_cell.length_c   1.000
_cell.angle_alpha   90.00
_cell.angle_beta   90.00
_cell.angle_gamma   90.00
#
_symmetry.space_group_name_H-M   'P 1'
#
loop_
_entity.id
_entity.type
_entity.pdbx_description
1 polymer ?
#
loop_
_entity_poly.entity_id
_entity_poly.type
_entity_poly.pdbx_seq_one_letter_code
_entity_poly.pdbx_strand_id
1 'polypeptide(L)'
;MVEGTTHITPLDPAFHGESNYEVGLEELLAQKREQLAKLQADPQTTKETLQLVKEELQTLETLWENYHIGMNVFRNAKGGRDGIREAKTE
;
A
#
# COMPACT_ATOMS: atom_id res chain seq x y z
N MET A 1 -18.30 3.58 -32.69
CA MET A 1 -18.86 3.37 -31.35
C MET A 1 -17.72 2.82 -30.51
N VAL A 2 -17.21 3.57 -29.53
CA VAL A 2 -16.05 3.16 -28.73
C VAL A 2 -16.58 2.36 -27.56
N GLU A 3 -16.81 1.07 -27.77
CA GLU A 3 -17.13 0.13 -26.70
C GLU A 3 -15.81 -0.26 -26.00
N GLY A 4 -15.66 0.13 -24.75
CA GLY A 4 -14.52 -0.28 -23.93
C GLY A 4 -14.08 0.73 -22.88
N THR A 5 -14.99 1.45 -22.24
CA THR A 5 -14.66 2.08 -20.96
C THR A 5 -14.67 0.98 -19.90
N THR A 6 -13.49 0.53 -19.47
CA THR A 6 -13.34 -0.31 -18.27
C THR A 6 -14.07 0.39 -17.13
N HIS A 7 -15.15 -0.20 -16.61
CA HIS A 7 -15.80 0.28 -15.40
C HIS A 7 -14.80 0.17 -14.26
N ILE A 8 -14.24 1.31 -13.84
CA ILE A 8 -13.37 1.38 -12.67
C ILE A 8 -14.29 1.28 -11.45
N THR A 9 -14.18 0.18 -10.71
CA THR A 9 -14.88 0.06 -9.43
C THR A 9 -14.38 1.18 -8.51
N PRO A 10 -15.29 2.01 -7.96
CA PRO A 10 -14.92 3.03 -6.98
C PRO A 10 -14.17 2.39 -5.81
N LEU A 11 -13.19 3.10 -5.26
CA LEU A 11 -12.49 2.67 -4.05
C LEU A 11 -13.52 2.49 -2.92
N ASP A 12 -13.43 1.36 -2.22
CA ASP A 12 -14.40 1.01 -1.19
C ASP A 12 -14.32 2.06 -0.05
N PRO A 13 -15.46 2.72 0.30
CA PRO A 13 -15.51 3.73 1.36
C PRO A 13 -15.01 3.24 2.72
N ALA A 14 -15.06 1.92 2.97
CA ALA A 14 -14.53 1.31 4.19
C ALA A 14 -13.02 1.54 4.37
N PHE A 15 -12.30 1.79 3.28
CA PHE A 15 -10.86 2.07 3.26
C PHE A 15 -10.58 3.56 3.03
N HIS A 16 -11.51 4.46 3.37
CA HIS A 16 -11.31 5.91 3.34
C HIS A 16 -10.90 6.51 1.98
N GLY A 17 -11.13 5.80 0.87
CA GLY A 17 -10.68 6.22 -0.46
C GLY A 17 -9.21 5.92 -0.75
N GLU A 18 -8.60 5.06 0.06
CA GLU A 18 -7.33 4.38 -0.20
C GLU A 18 -7.60 3.09 -0.98
N SER A 19 -6.59 2.59 -1.69
CA SER A 19 -6.75 1.29 -2.34
C SER A 19 -6.60 0.16 -1.33
N ASN A 20 -7.29 -0.97 -1.54
CA ASN A 20 -7.09 -2.19 -0.74
C ASN A 20 -5.61 -2.63 -0.72
N TYR A 21 -4.83 -2.24 -1.73
CA TYR A 21 -3.39 -2.49 -1.80
C TYR A 21 -2.59 -1.59 -0.84
N GLU A 22 -2.98 -0.32 -0.70
CA GLU A 22 -2.36 0.66 0.21
C GLU A 22 -2.54 0.21 1.67
N VAL A 23 -3.78 -0.09 2.06
CA VAL A 23 -4.11 -0.56 3.42
C VAL A 23 -3.44 -1.90 3.73
N GLY A 24 -3.47 -2.85 2.79
CA GLY A 24 -2.82 -4.15 2.99
C GLY A 24 -1.29 -4.05 3.12
N LEU A 25 -0.65 -3.15 2.37
CA LEU A 25 0.79 -2.89 2.52
C LEU A 25 1.13 -2.27 3.88
N GLU A 26 0.31 -1.34 4.37
CA GLU A 26 0.53 -0.71 5.67
C GLU A 26 0.38 -1.69 6.83
N GLU A 27 -0.66 -2.55 6.79
CA GLU A 27 -0.84 -3.61 7.77
C GLU A 27 0.36 -4.57 7.77
N LEU A 28 0.82 -4.99 6.58
CA LEU A 28 1.96 -5.89 6.44
C LEU A 28 3.25 -5.23 6.97
N LEU A 29 3.47 -3.95 6.68
CA LEU A 29 4.59 -3.17 7.21
C LEU A 29 4.55 -3.10 8.73
N ALA A 30 3.39 -2.83 9.32
CA ALA A 30 3.21 -2.77 10.77
C ALA A 30 3.55 -4.12 11.42
N GLN A 31 3.00 -5.22 10.89
CA GLN A 31 3.28 -6.57 11.37
C GLN A 31 4.78 -6.91 11.27
N LYS A 32 5.43 -6.52 10.16
CA LYS A 32 6.85 -6.83 9.94
C LYS A 32 7.78 -6.03 10.85
N ARG A 33 7.44 -4.76 11.13
CA ARG A 33 8.13 -3.92 12.12
C ARG A 33 7.99 -4.51 13.52
N GLU A 34 6.81 -4.98 13.90
CA GLU A 34 6.59 -5.65 15.18
C GLU A 34 7.40 -6.96 15.27
N GLN A 35 7.43 -7.76 14.20
CA GLN A 35 8.25 -8.98 14.13
C GLN A 35 9.73 -8.66 14.32
N LEU A 36 10.26 -7.62 13.66
CA LEU A 36 11.65 -7.19 13.82
C LEU A 36 11.96 -6.76 15.26
N ALA A 37 11.06 -6.00 15.89
CA ALA A 37 11.23 -5.56 17.27
C ALA A 37 11.28 -6.75 18.26
N LYS A 38 10.42 -7.75 18.07
CA LYS A 38 10.42 -8.99 18.88
C LYS A 38 11.73 -9.76 18.72
N LEU A 39 12.21 -9.92 17.48
CA LEU A 39 13.45 -10.62 17.18
C LEU A 39 14.69 -9.89 17.72
N GLN A 40 14.69 -8.55 17.71
CA GLN A 40 15.75 -7.74 18.31
C GLN A 40 15.80 -7.85 19.84
N ALA A 41 14.65 -8.06 20.48
CA ALA A 41 14.55 -8.24 21.92
C ALA A 41 14.91 -9.66 22.39
N ASP A 42 14.91 -10.65 21.49
CA ASP A 42 15.22 -12.05 21.80
C ASP A 42 16.74 -12.33 21.70
N PRO A 43 17.43 -12.68 22.81
CA PRO A 43 18.85 -13.01 22.83
C PRO A 43 19.22 -14.26 22.04
N GLN A 44 18.25 -15.12 21.69
CA GLN A 44 18.47 -16.35 20.92
C GLN A 44 18.38 -16.13 19.41
N THR A 45 17.95 -14.95 18.96
CA THR A 45 17.82 -14.64 17.53
C THR A 45 19.18 -14.68 16.84
N THR A 46 19.26 -15.41 15.73
CA THR A 46 20.47 -15.45 14.91
C THR A 46 20.62 -14.19 14.06
N LYS A 47 21.87 -13.87 13.73
CA LYS A 47 22.15 -12.72 12.85
C LYS A 47 21.55 -12.91 11.46
N GLU A 48 21.52 -14.13 10.92
CA GLU A 48 20.90 -14.37 9.61
C GLU A 48 19.40 -14.10 9.64
N THR A 49 18.67 -14.58 10.66
CA THR A 49 17.22 -14.34 10.78
C THR A 49 16.92 -12.86 10.91
N LEU A 50 17.72 -12.14 11.71
CA LEU A 50 17.56 -10.69 11.86
C LEU A 50 17.81 -9.94 10.55
N GLN A 51 18.82 -10.36 9.78
CA GLN A 51 19.15 -9.75 8.50
C GLN A 51 18.06 -9.99 7.46
N LEU A 52 17.55 -11.23 7.37
CA LEU A 52 16.47 -11.59 6.45
C LEU A 52 15.22 -10.74 6.70
N VAL A 53 14.80 -10.60 7.96
CA VAL A 53 13.62 -9.79 8.30
C VAL A 53 13.83 -8.30 8.01
N LYS A 54 15.06 -7.78 8.12
CA LYS A 54 15.38 -6.41 7.71
C LYS A 54 15.28 -6.22 6.20
N GLU A 55 15.77 -7.17 5.42
CA GLU A 55 15.70 -7.13 3.95
C GLU A 55 14.26 -7.23 3.45
N GLU A 56 13.44 -8.10 4.07
CA GLU A 56 12.00 -8.17 3.83
C GLU A 56 11.31 -6.85 4.14
N LEU A 57 11.62 -6.23 5.29
CA LEU A 57 11.06 -4.94 5.67
C LEU A 57 11.45 -3.83 4.67
N GLN A 58 12.72 -3.75 4.29
CA GLN A 58 13.21 -2.77 3.31
C GLN A 58 12.51 -2.93 1.95
N THR A 59 12.25 -4.16 1.53
CA THR A 59 11.49 -4.45 0.31
C THR A 59 10.06 -3.91 0.39
N LEU A 60 9.38 -4.15 1.52
CA LEU A 60 8.02 -3.64 1.74
C LEU A 60 7.98 -2.11 1.78
N GLU A 61 8.95 -1.46 2.43
CA GLU A 61 9.04 0.00 2.49
C GLU A 61 9.25 0.60 1.10
N THR A 62 10.10 -0.03 0.28
CA THR A 62 10.32 0.37 -1.11
C THR A 62 9.05 0.24 -1.95
N LEU A 63 8.27 -0.83 -1.76
CA LEU A 63 6.98 -1.01 -2.47
C LEU A 63 5.96 0.05 -2.07
N TRP A 64 5.84 0.32 -0.76
CA TRP A 64 4.95 1.34 -0.24
C TRP A 64 5.32 2.74 -0.75
N GLU A 65 6.61 3.07 -0.77
CA GLU A 65 7.10 4.36 -1.26
C GLU A 65 6.86 4.50 -2.77
N ASN A 66 7.17 3.48 -3.57
CA ASN A 66 6.90 3.48 -5.02
C ASN A 66 5.41 3.64 -5.33
N TYR A 67 4.55 2.96 -4.56
CA TYR A 67 3.10 3.10 -4.68
C TYR A 67 2.67 4.55 -4.39
N HIS A 68 3.14 5.14 -3.29
CA HIS A 68 2.82 6.52 -2.92
C HIS A 68 3.34 7.55 -3.93
N ILE A 69 4.55 7.36 -4.46
CA ILE A 69 5.11 8.21 -5.51
C ILE A 69 4.24 8.14 -6.77
N GLY A 70 3.91 6.93 -7.22
CA GLY A 70 3.05 6.72 -8.38
C GLY A 70 1.68 7.37 -8.17
N MET A 71 1.05 7.09 -7.04
CA MET A 71 -0.26 7.64 -6.69
C MET A 71 -0.23 9.17 -6.51
N ASN A 72 0.85 9.76 -6.02
CA ASN A 72 0.98 11.22 -5.94
C ASN A 72 0.97 11.86 -7.33
N VAL A 73 1.62 11.24 -8.33
CA VAL A 73 1.55 11.70 -9.72
C VAL A 73 0.12 11.60 -10.25
N PHE A 74 -0.59 10.48 -10.00
CA PHE A 74 -1.98 10.32 -10.40
C PHE A 74 -2.94 11.29 -9.67
N ARG A 75 -2.78 11.47 -8.37
CA ARG A 75 -3.64 12.30 -7.51
C ARG A 75 -3.44 13.81 -7.79
N ASN A 76 -2.25 14.23 -8.22
CA ASN A 76 -1.92 15.63 -8.53
C ASN A 76 -2.06 16.00 -10.01
N ALA A 77 -2.16 15.03 -10.92
CA ALA A 77 -2.50 15.32 -12.32
C ALA A 77 -3.91 15.93 -12.41
N LYS A 78 -4.08 17.02 -13.15
CA LYS A 78 -5.41 17.63 -13.42
C LYS A 78 -6.35 16.55 -13.97
N GLY A 79 -7.44 16.28 -13.25
CA GLY A 79 -8.45 15.28 -13.63
C GLY A 79 -8.24 13.87 -13.07
N GLY A 80 -7.11 13.57 -12.41
CA GLY A 80 -6.84 12.23 -11.87
C GLY A 80 -7.80 11.78 -10.75
N ARG A 81 -8.44 12.74 -10.07
CA ARG A 81 -9.50 12.49 -9.08
C ARG A 81 -10.92 12.57 -9.65
N ASP A 82 -11.09 13.08 -10.88
CA ASP A 82 -12.42 13.25 -11.47
C ASP A 82 -13.05 11.89 -11.81
N GLY A 83 -12.25 10.92 -12.26
CA GLY A 83 -12.71 9.55 -12.52
C GLY A 83 -13.03 8.71 -11.27
N ILE A 84 -12.59 9.12 -10.07
CA ILE A 84 -12.84 8.40 -8.81
C ILE A 84 -14.05 8.98 -8.05
N ARG A 85 -14.42 10.24 -8.32
CA ARG A 85 -15.52 10.95 -7.63
C ARG A 85 -16.91 10.68 -8.22
N GLU A 86 -17.02 10.03 -9.36
CA GLU A 86 -18.31 9.78 -10.02
C GLU A 86 -18.87 8.38 -9.73
N ALA A 87 -19.13 8.12 -8.46
CA ALA A 87 -20.21 7.23 -8.06
C ALA A 87 -21.14 8.02 -7.14
N LYS A 88 -21.77 9.06 -7.68
CA LYS A 88 -22.98 9.61 -7.06
C LYS A 88 -24.06 8.54 -7.24
N THR A 89 -24.32 7.81 -6.18
CA THR A 89 -25.50 6.95 -6.06
C THR A 89 -26.72 7.87 -6.09
N GLU A 90 -27.55 7.75 -7.12
CA GLU A 90 -28.93 8.26 -7.11
C GLU A 90 -29.82 7.39 -6.22
#